data_AF-A0A068X302-F1
#
_entry.id   AF-A0A068X302-F1
#
_cell.length_a   1.000
_cell.length_b   1.000
_cell.length_c   1.000
_cell.angle_alpha   90.00
_cell.angle_beta   90.00
_cell.angle_gamma   90.00
#
_symmetry.space_group_name_H-M   'P 1'
#
loop_
_entity.id
_entity.type
_entity.pdbx_description
1 polymer ?
#
loop_
_entity_poly.entity_id
_entity_poly.type
_entity_poly.pdbx_seq_one_letter_code
_entity_poly.pdbx_strand_id
1 'polypeptide(L)'
;MLSSAAFFIGVYFLSSNPKLGSINRIYEANVVEDDLYSNKINRMSFHNWHTRVLAIRKFLNGLAPLSMEQATWQTCCPAAPGEESIGVFVASKLWITLPYAFATACSNGFIALIPHEELLPPALFGRGGLLVLFMMYTFIIMNICVFQLFAFSSILTFNIYGIHVRPFQMCARTPIAVYCVERHKNLSSGQKSIANVPLCAAKGSVLPSCKCGIHAEYINYVKRLENVRRSSILVIFSVALPIGLLFNLLNANSVTLMIGINALVSATLGSLLYSFLWEGMTATGVVIGTALSTSMAGLVWVLMSTLVRLYPNLSIGKAAFGLICSKS
;
A
#
# COMPACT_ATOMS: atom_id res chain seq x y z
N MET A 1 8.23 -14.48 -15.37
CA MET A 1 7.98 -13.15 -15.97
C MET A 1 7.56 -13.25 -17.43
N LEU A 2 8.30 -13.96 -18.30
CA LEU A 2 7.89 -14.15 -19.71
C LEU A 2 6.54 -14.89 -19.87
N SER A 3 6.25 -15.93 -19.06
CA SER A 3 4.96 -16.65 -19.18
C SER A 3 3.76 -15.84 -18.68
N SER A 4 3.97 -14.99 -17.67
CA SER A 4 2.95 -14.07 -17.15
C SER A 4 2.66 -12.98 -18.19
N ALA A 5 3.70 -12.36 -18.76
CA ALA A 5 3.55 -11.42 -19.86
C ALA A 5 2.90 -12.08 -21.08
N ALA A 6 3.29 -13.30 -21.46
CA ALA A 6 2.68 -14.05 -22.56
C ALA A 6 1.22 -14.45 -22.27
N PHE A 7 0.85 -14.73 -21.02
CA PHE A 7 -0.53 -14.98 -20.61
C PHE A 7 -1.38 -13.71 -20.68
N PHE A 8 -0.90 -12.59 -20.13
CA PHE A 8 -1.60 -11.32 -20.24
C PHE A 8 -1.68 -10.88 -21.71
N ILE A 9 -0.62 -11.05 -22.48
CA ILE A 9 -0.61 -10.74 -23.91
C ILE A 9 -1.57 -11.68 -24.65
N GLY A 10 -1.58 -12.98 -24.38
CA GLY A 10 -2.48 -13.95 -25.03
C GLY A 10 -3.96 -13.77 -24.64
N VAL A 11 -4.25 -13.41 -23.39
CA VAL A 11 -5.61 -13.18 -22.88
C VAL A 11 -6.16 -11.83 -23.32
N TYR A 12 -5.32 -10.78 -23.38
CA TYR A 12 -5.76 -9.44 -23.76
C TYR A 12 -5.59 -9.11 -25.24
N PHE A 13 -4.71 -9.80 -25.98
CA PHE A 13 -4.53 -9.63 -27.44
C PHE A 13 -5.13 -10.77 -28.27
N LEU A 14 -6.25 -11.37 -27.83
CA LEU A 14 -7.28 -11.82 -28.78
C LEU A 14 -7.96 -10.59 -29.38
N SER A 15 -7.16 -9.73 -30.03
CA SER A 15 -7.64 -8.50 -30.63
C SER A 15 -8.63 -8.86 -31.73
N SER A 16 -9.82 -8.26 -31.68
CA SER A 16 -10.77 -8.32 -32.79
C SER A 16 -10.26 -7.57 -34.02
N ASN A 17 -9.17 -6.81 -33.89
CA ASN A 17 -8.52 -6.12 -35.00
C ASN A 17 -7.53 -7.07 -35.69
N PRO A 18 -7.75 -7.44 -36.97
CA PRO A 18 -6.88 -8.36 -37.69
C PRO A 18 -5.46 -7.83 -37.85
N LYS A 19 -5.20 -6.53 -37.63
CA LYS A 19 -3.87 -5.90 -37.69
C LYS A 19 -3.03 -6.13 -36.42
N LEU A 20 -3.66 -6.32 -35.26
CA LEU A 20 -2.99 -6.46 -33.96
C LEU A 20 -3.03 -7.89 -33.37
N GLY A 21 -3.71 -8.82 -34.04
CA GLY A 21 -3.94 -10.18 -33.55
C GLY A 21 -2.71 -11.09 -33.39
N SER A 22 -1.47 -10.57 -33.50
CA SER A 22 -0.27 -11.36 -33.22
C SER A 22 0.81 -10.54 -32.52
N ILE A 23 1.53 -11.19 -31.61
CA ILE A 23 2.66 -10.63 -30.86
C ILE A 23 3.75 -10.10 -31.81
N ASN A 24 4.01 -10.80 -32.91
CA ASN A 24 5.03 -10.41 -33.89
C ASN A 24 4.71 -9.05 -34.53
N ARG A 25 3.43 -8.78 -34.83
CA ARG A 25 3.04 -7.48 -35.41
C ARG A 25 3.17 -6.32 -34.43
N ILE A 26 2.88 -6.55 -33.15
CA ILE A 26 3.11 -5.55 -32.10
C ILE A 26 4.62 -5.30 -31.94
N TYR A 27 5.43 -6.36 -31.99
CA TYR A 27 6.89 -6.24 -31.92
C TYR A 27 7.44 -5.45 -33.12
N GLU A 28 7.03 -5.79 -34.34
CA GLU A 28 7.42 -5.08 -35.56
C GLU A 28 7.04 -3.60 -35.50
N ALA A 29 5.82 -3.27 -35.07
CA ALA A 29 5.39 -1.89 -34.91
C ALA A 29 6.25 -1.11 -33.90
N ASN A 30 6.65 -1.74 -32.79
CA ASN A 30 7.46 -1.08 -31.75
C ASN A 30 8.96 -1.01 -32.09
N VAL A 31 9.50 -1.90 -32.94
CA VAL A 31 10.92 -1.88 -33.35
C VAL A 31 11.20 -0.74 -34.33
N VAL A 32 10.22 -0.37 -35.14
CA VAL A 32 10.36 0.66 -36.19
C VAL A 32 10.34 2.07 -35.59
N GLU A 33 9.88 2.24 -34.35
CA GLU A 33 9.69 3.55 -33.73
C GLU A 33 10.88 3.95 -32.84
N ASP A 34 11.45 5.12 -33.12
CA ASP A 34 12.58 5.67 -32.36
C ASP A 34 12.16 6.13 -30.94
N ASP A 35 13.10 6.16 -29.99
CA ASP A 35 12.86 6.70 -28.65
C ASP A 35 12.45 8.18 -28.68
N LEU A 36 11.37 8.51 -27.97
CA LEU A 36 10.75 9.83 -27.83
C LEU A 36 11.72 10.93 -27.36
N TYR A 37 12.84 10.55 -26.74
CA TYR A 37 13.81 11.48 -26.14
C TYR A 37 15.12 11.60 -26.90
N SER A 38 15.49 10.63 -27.74
CA SER A 38 16.84 10.55 -28.30
C SER A 38 16.88 10.39 -29.82
N ASN A 39 15.78 10.06 -30.50
CA ASN A 39 15.70 9.82 -31.96
C ASN A 39 16.83 8.95 -32.54
N LYS A 40 17.54 8.16 -31.72
CA LYS A 40 18.76 7.42 -32.09
C LYS A 40 18.88 6.06 -31.43
N ILE A 41 18.09 5.80 -30.41
CA ILE A 41 18.13 4.56 -29.63
C ILE A 41 16.77 3.90 -29.77
N ASN A 42 16.77 2.60 -30.05
CA ASN A 42 15.55 1.80 -30.04
C ASN A 42 14.87 1.95 -28.67
N ARG A 43 13.58 2.32 -28.69
CA ARG A 43 12.77 2.61 -27.51
C ARG A 43 12.66 1.44 -26.52
N MET A 44 12.92 0.21 -26.96
CA MET A 44 13.00 -0.97 -26.08
C MET A 44 14.30 -1.06 -25.26
N SER A 45 15.25 -0.14 -25.46
CA SER A 45 16.51 -0.12 -24.73
C SER A 45 16.39 0.66 -23.41
N PHE A 46 16.70 -0.01 -22.30
CA PHE A 46 16.77 0.59 -20.95
C PHE A 46 17.95 1.56 -20.75
N HIS A 47 18.68 1.92 -21.81
CA HIS A 47 19.92 2.68 -21.70
C HIS A 47 19.71 4.16 -21.37
N ASN A 48 18.50 4.69 -21.56
CA ASN A 48 18.19 6.10 -21.33
C ASN A 48 18.34 6.47 -19.83
N TRP A 49 19.26 7.40 -19.54
CA TRP A 49 19.53 7.91 -18.18
C TRP A 49 18.29 8.52 -17.53
N HIS A 50 17.50 9.28 -18.28
CA HIS A 50 16.30 9.92 -17.77
C HIS A 50 15.27 8.90 -17.27
N THR A 51 15.08 7.80 -18.02
CA THR A 51 14.19 6.70 -17.65
C THR A 51 14.65 6.00 -16.37
N ARG A 52 15.97 5.78 -16.22
CA ARG A 52 16.54 5.17 -15.00
C ARG A 52 16.31 6.04 -13.76
N VAL A 53 16.58 7.35 -13.85
CA VAL A 53 16.34 8.29 -12.74
C VAL A 53 14.86 8.34 -12.36
N LEU A 54 13.96 8.38 -13.35
CA LEU A 54 12.52 8.37 -13.10
C LEU A 54 12.06 7.07 -12.42
N ALA A 55 12.58 5.92 -12.85
CA ALA A 55 12.26 4.63 -12.26
C ALA A 55 12.72 4.53 -10.79
N ILE A 56 13.97 4.93 -10.50
CA ILE A 56 14.51 4.97 -9.12
C ILE A 56 13.66 5.88 -8.25
N ARG A 57 13.28 7.06 -8.74
CA ARG A 57 12.42 7.98 -7.99
C ARG A 57 11.05 7.39 -7.70
N LYS A 58 10.41 6.77 -8.68
CA LYS A 58 9.12 6.09 -8.47
C LYS A 58 9.24 4.95 -7.47
N PHE A 59 10.33 4.20 -7.52
CA PHE A 59 10.63 3.13 -6.57
C PHE A 59 10.77 3.67 -5.14
N LEU A 60 11.60 4.70 -4.94
CA LEU A 60 11.79 5.31 -3.62
C LEU A 60 10.50 5.93 -3.07
N ASN A 61 9.74 6.64 -3.91
CA ASN A 61 8.44 7.19 -3.52
C ASN A 61 7.41 6.11 -3.18
N GLY A 62 7.53 4.91 -3.77
CA GLY A 62 6.68 3.76 -3.46
C GLY A 62 7.08 3.03 -2.17
N LEU A 63 8.32 3.19 -1.72
CA LEU A 63 8.85 2.49 -0.54
C LEU A 63 8.23 3.03 0.76
N ALA A 64 8.01 4.34 0.86
CA ALA A 64 7.44 4.96 2.06
C ALA A 64 6.01 4.49 2.35
N PRO A 65 5.05 4.53 1.40
CA PRO A 65 3.74 3.92 1.58
C PRO A 65 3.86 2.44 1.91
N LEU A 66 4.66 1.66 1.18
CA LEU A 66 4.79 0.22 1.42
C LEU A 66 5.23 -0.11 2.85
N SER A 67 6.17 0.67 3.39
CA SER A 67 6.75 0.40 4.72
C SER A 67 5.84 0.85 5.86
N MET A 68 5.00 1.87 5.63
CA MET A 68 4.20 2.51 6.68
C MET A 68 2.69 2.19 6.57
N GLU A 69 2.26 1.51 5.51
CA GLU A 69 0.85 1.24 5.25
C GLU A 69 0.34 0.08 6.11
N GLN A 70 -0.51 0.44 7.08
CA GLN A 70 -1.14 -0.50 8.00
C GLN A 70 -1.91 -1.62 7.28
N ALA A 71 -2.59 -1.33 6.17
CA ALA A 71 -3.34 -2.32 5.40
C ALA A 71 -2.44 -3.47 4.92
N THR A 72 -1.24 -3.14 4.45
CA THR A 72 -0.24 -4.10 3.96
C THR A 72 0.22 -5.00 5.10
N TRP A 73 0.63 -4.43 6.22
CA TRP A 73 1.12 -5.21 7.36
C TRP A 73 0.05 -6.10 8.00
N GLN A 74 -1.21 -5.66 8.02
CA GLN A 74 -2.30 -6.45 8.57
C GLN A 74 -2.62 -7.72 7.78
N THR A 75 -2.28 -7.77 6.50
CA THR A 75 -2.40 -9.01 5.72
C THR A 75 -1.34 -10.04 6.09
N CYS A 76 -0.24 -9.62 6.71
CA CYS A 76 0.86 -10.49 7.11
C CYS A 76 0.67 -11.06 8.53
N CYS A 77 0.03 -10.31 9.44
CA CYS A 77 -0.19 -10.72 10.83
C CYS A 77 -0.91 -12.08 11.07
N PRO A 78 -1.80 -12.58 10.18
CA PRO A 78 -2.45 -13.87 10.40
C PRO A 78 -1.59 -15.08 10.02
N ALA A 79 -0.45 -14.88 9.35
CA ALA A 79 0.39 -15.99 8.90
C ALA A 79 1.09 -16.67 10.08
N ALA A 80 1.38 -17.97 9.91
CA ALA A 80 2.09 -18.71 10.94
C ALA A 80 3.52 -18.16 11.12
N PRO A 81 4.08 -18.19 12.35
CA PRO A 81 5.44 -17.73 12.58
C PRO A 81 6.43 -18.44 11.65
N GLY A 82 7.21 -17.67 10.88
CA GLY A 82 8.18 -18.17 9.91
C GLY A 82 7.68 -18.20 8.45
N GLU A 83 6.37 -18.26 8.22
CA GLU A 83 5.77 -18.23 6.87
C GLU A 83 5.49 -16.80 6.38
N GLU A 84 5.44 -15.83 7.30
CA GLU A 84 5.19 -14.41 7.00
C GLU A 84 6.15 -13.86 5.92
N SER A 85 7.43 -14.23 6.01
CA SER A 85 8.47 -13.76 5.09
C SER A 85 8.26 -14.26 3.65
N ILE A 86 7.77 -15.49 3.50
CA ILE A 86 7.47 -16.09 2.19
C ILE A 86 6.27 -15.38 1.57
N GLY A 87 5.22 -15.13 2.36
CA GLY A 87 4.05 -14.36 1.91
C GLY A 87 4.43 -12.97 1.40
N VAL A 88 5.24 -12.23 2.17
CA VAL A 88 5.75 -10.91 1.77
C VAL A 88 6.61 -10.98 0.51
N PHE A 89 7.47 -11.99 0.39
CA PHE A 89 8.32 -12.17 -0.79
C PHE A 89 7.50 -12.45 -2.05
N VAL A 90 6.53 -13.37 -1.98
CA VAL A 90 5.63 -13.70 -3.10
C VAL A 90 4.78 -12.49 -3.47
N ALA A 91 4.20 -11.80 -2.49
CA ALA A 91 3.43 -10.57 -2.71
C ALA A 91 4.28 -9.50 -3.41
N SER A 92 5.54 -9.29 -2.96
CA SER A 92 6.47 -8.34 -3.57
C SER A 92 6.79 -8.70 -5.03
N LYS A 93 7.00 -9.98 -5.33
CA LYS A 93 7.24 -10.43 -6.71
C LYS A 93 6.02 -10.23 -7.59
N LEU A 94 4.81 -10.52 -7.10
CA LEU A 94 3.56 -10.28 -7.83
C LEU A 94 3.30 -8.79 -8.04
N TRP A 95 3.56 -7.96 -7.03
CA TRP A 95 3.37 -6.51 -7.07
C TRP A 95 4.29 -5.82 -8.08
N ILE A 96 5.50 -6.33 -8.31
CA ILE A 96 6.39 -5.81 -9.34
C ILE A 96 6.01 -6.39 -10.71
N THR A 97 5.74 -7.70 -10.77
CA THR A 97 5.58 -8.41 -12.05
C THR A 97 4.27 -8.09 -12.76
N LEU A 98 3.15 -8.03 -12.03
CA LEU A 98 1.83 -7.83 -12.64
C LEU A 98 1.65 -6.44 -13.25
N PRO A 99 1.91 -5.33 -12.52
CA PRO A 99 1.80 -4.00 -13.09
C PRO A 99 2.81 -3.76 -14.21
N TYR A 100 4.02 -4.33 -14.10
CA TYR A 100 5.02 -4.26 -15.17
C TYR A 100 4.51 -4.96 -16.43
N ALA A 101 4.07 -6.22 -16.32
CA ALA A 101 3.56 -6.97 -17.46
C ALA A 101 2.34 -6.26 -18.10
N PHE A 102 1.41 -5.76 -17.28
CA PHE A 102 0.24 -5.02 -17.75
C PHE A 102 0.62 -3.69 -18.41
N ALA A 103 1.47 -2.88 -17.77
CA ALA A 103 1.90 -1.59 -18.32
C ALA A 103 2.68 -1.76 -19.62
N THR A 104 3.58 -2.75 -19.71
CA THR A 104 4.32 -3.04 -20.95
C THR A 104 3.37 -3.51 -22.05
N ALA A 105 2.44 -4.41 -21.76
CA ALA A 105 1.46 -4.89 -22.73
C ALA A 105 0.57 -3.75 -23.27
N CYS A 106 0.00 -2.94 -22.37
CA CYS A 106 -0.84 -1.79 -22.73
C CYS A 106 -0.08 -0.68 -23.44
N SER A 107 1.15 -0.38 -23.02
CA SER A 107 1.99 0.65 -23.66
C SER A 107 2.39 0.24 -25.08
N ASN A 108 2.82 -1.01 -25.27
CA ASN A 108 3.21 -1.52 -26.59
C ASN A 108 1.99 -1.61 -27.52
N GLY A 109 0.83 -1.97 -26.97
CA GLY A 109 -0.44 -1.95 -27.69
C GLY A 109 -0.89 -0.55 -28.08
N PHE A 110 -0.74 0.43 -27.19
CA PHE A 110 -1.03 1.84 -27.46
C PHE A 110 -0.22 2.36 -28.64
N ILE A 111 1.09 2.16 -28.62
CA ILE A 111 2.00 2.62 -29.67
C ILE A 111 1.61 2.04 -31.02
N ALA A 112 1.33 0.73 -31.08
CA ALA A 112 0.91 0.08 -32.31
C ALA A 112 -0.44 0.60 -32.87
N LEU A 113 -1.25 1.27 -32.05
CA LEU A 113 -2.54 1.86 -32.45
C LEU A 113 -2.46 3.35 -32.81
N ILE A 114 -1.42 4.09 -32.38
CA ILE A 114 -1.26 5.53 -32.67
C ILE A 114 -1.39 5.85 -34.17
N PRO A 115 -0.77 5.09 -35.10
CA PRO A 115 -0.85 5.38 -36.54
C PRO A 115 -2.24 5.22 -37.15
N HIS A 116 -3.21 4.69 -36.39
CA HIS A 116 -4.54 4.33 -36.89
C HIS A 116 -5.67 5.21 -36.32
N GLU A 117 -5.36 6.19 -35.47
CA GLU A 117 -6.36 7.08 -34.82
C GLU A 117 -7.54 6.34 -34.16
N GLU A 118 -7.37 5.06 -33.82
CA GLU A 118 -8.42 4.24 -33.22
C GLU A 118 -8.49 4.48 -31.69
N LEU A 119 -9.71 4.54 -31.16
CA LEU A 119 -9.95 4.65 -29.73
C LEU A 119 -9.35 3.44 -28.99
N LEU A 120 -8.40 3.73 -28.09
CA LEU A 120 -7.52 2.76 -27.46
C LEU A 120 -8.24 1.56 -26.80
N PRO A 121 -9.23 1.74 -25.91
CA PRO A 121 -9.80 0.59 -25.19
C PRO A 121 -10.61 -0.40 -26.05
N PRO A 122 -11.54 0.04 -26.93
CA PRO A 122 -12.31 -0.89 -27.75
C PRO A 122 -11.48 -1.53 -28.87
N ALA A 123 -10.47 -0.85 -29.42
CA ALA A 123 -9.60 -1.39 -30.46
C ALA A 123 -8.60 -2.44 -29.92
N LEU A 124 -8.06 -2.22 -28.72
CA LEU A 124 -7.07 -3.12 -28.14
C LEU A 124 -7.71 -4.39 -27.56
N PHE A 125 -8.84 -4.26 -26.87
CA PHE A 125 -9.43 -5.33 -26.06
C PHE A 125 -10.75 -5.89 -26.59
N GLY A 126 -11.36 -5.24 -27.59
CA GLY A 126 -12.71 -5.56 -28.04
C GLY A 126 -13.78 -5.31 -26.97
N ARG A 127 -15.05 -5.60 -27.30
CA ARG A 127 -16.19 -5.37 -26.40
C ARG A 127 -16.15 -6.27 -25.15
N GLY A 128 -15.67 -7.51 -25.32
CA GLY A 128 -15.52 -8.47 -24.23
C GLY A 128 -14.36 -8.12 -23.29
N GLY A 129 -13.19 -7.77 -23.83
CA GLY A 129 -12.03 -7.39 -23.01
C GLY A 129 -12.24 -6.08 -22.26
N LEU A 130 -12.99 -5.13 -22.83
CA LEU A 130 -13.40 -3.90 -22.11
C LEU A 130 -14.21 -4.23 -20.84
N LEU A 131 -15.16 -5.17 -20.94
CA LEU A 131 -15.96 -5.60 -19.79
C LEU A 131 -15.08 -6.27 -18.73
N VAL A 132 -14.15 -7.14 -19.14
CA VAL A 132 -13.21 -7.79 -18.22
C VAL A 132 -12.32 -6.77 -17.53
N LEU A 133 -11.78 -5.77 -18.25
CA LEU A 133 -11.00 -4.68 -17.66
C LEU A 133 -11.81 -3.85 -16.68
N PHE A 134 -13.06 -3.54 -17.01
CA PHE A 134 -13.95 -2.82 -16.12
C PHE A 134 -14.18 -3.61 -14.83
N MET A 135 -14.53 -4.90 -14.94
CA MET A 135 -14.71 -5.78 -13.78
C MET A 135 -13.44 -5.90 -12.93
N MET A 136 -12.28 -6.06 -13.58
CA MET A 136 -10.99 -6.11 -12.89
C MET A 136 -10.71 -4.80 -12.15
N TYR A 137 -10.96 -3.65 -12.79
CA TYR A 137 -10.75 -2.34 -12.19
C TYR A 137 -11.67 -2.10 -11.00
N THR A 138 -12.97 -2.41 -11.14
CA THR A 138 -13.93 -2.36 -10.03
C THR A 138 -13.52 -3.28 -8.88
N PHE A 139 -13.08 -4.51 -9.19
CA PHE A 139 -12.58 -5.43 -8.17
C PHE A 139 -11.36 -4.86 -7.45
N ILE A 140 -10.37 -4.33 -8.17
CA ILE A 140 -9.17 -3.73 -7.58
C ILE A 140 -9.55 -2.57 -6.66
N ILE A 141 -10.38 -1.62 -7.14
CA ILE A 141 -10.81 -0.48 -6.34
C ILE A 141 -11.55 -0.94 -5.09
N MET A 142 -12.52 -1.85 -5.22
CA MET A 142 -13.30 -2.32 -4.08
C MET A 142 -12.41 -3.00 -3.04
N ASN A 143 -11.45 -3.82 -3.46
CA ASN A 143 -10.49 -4.46 -2.55
C ASN A 143 -9.62 -3.42 -1.84
N ILE A 144 -9.06 -2.45 -2.56
CA ILE A 144 -8.28 -1.36 -1.96
C ILE A 144 -9.13 -0.63 -0.93
N CYS A 145 -10.35 -0.23 -1.27
CA CYS A 145 -11.26 0.46 -0.35
C CYS A 145 -11.53 -0.36 0.93
N VAL A 146 -11.81 -1.66 0.80
CA VAL A 146 -12.07 -2.55 1.93
C VAL A 146 -10.84 -2.68 2.84
N PHE A 147 -9.65 -2.90 2.26
CA PHE A 147 -8.42 -3.01 3.04
C PHE A 147 -8.06 -1.72 3.76
N GLN A 148 -8.17 -0.56 3.10
CA GLN A 148 -7.95 0.74 3.73
C GLN A 148 -8.92 0.99 4.88
N LEU A 149 -10.19 0.63 4.68
CA LEU A 149 -11.21 0.79 5.70
C LEU A 149 -10.94 -0.07 6.95
N PHE A 150 -10.51 -1.32 6.77
CA PHE A 150 -10.09 -2.16 7.89
C PHE A 150 -8.84 -1.61 8.59
N ALA A 151 -7.88 -1.09 7.83
CA ALA A 151 -6.70 -0.45 8.37
C ALA A 151 -7.06 0.77 9.25
N PHE A 152 -7.84 1.73 8.73
CA PHE A 152 -8.29 2.90 9.49
C PHE A 152 -9.10 2.51 10.72
N SER A 153 -10.03 1.55 10.56
CA SER A 153 -10.85 1.04 11.66
C SER A 153 -10.00 0.44 12.78
N SER A 154 -8.96 -0.29 12.43
CA SER A 154 -8.04 -0.89 13.40
C SER A 154 -7.19 0.16 14.13
N ILE A 155 -6.69 1.19 13.43
CA ILE A 155 -5.94 2.29 14.03
C ILE A 155 -6.83 3.03 15.03
N LEU A 156 -8.06 3.36 14.64
CA LEU A 156 -9.00 4.05 15.51
C LEU A 156 -9.34 3.20 16.73
N THR A 157 -9.53 1.89 16.55
CA THR A 157 -9.97 1.02 17.65
C THR A 157 -8.85 0.64 18.60
N PHE A 158 -7.70 0.18 18.08
CA PHE A 158 -6.62 -0.33 18.91
C PHE A 158 -5.66 0.78 19.34
N ASN A 159 -5.27 1.68 18.43
CA ASN A 159 -4.27 2.71 18.74
C ASN A 159 -4.88 3.92 19.44
N ILE A 160 -6.11 4.32 19.08
CA ILE A 160 -6.76 5.48 19.70
C ILE A 160 -7.67 5.06 20.85
N TYR A 161 -8.72 4.29 20.56
CA TYR A 161 -9.73 3.94 21.56
C TYR A 161 -9.18 3.04 22.66
N GLY A 162 -8.45 1.98 22.29
CA GLY A 162 -7.91 1.00 23.22
C GLY A 162 -6.80 1.54 24.13
N ILE A 163 -5.96 2.46 23.64
CA ILE A 163 -4.85 3.02 24.43
C ILE A 163 -5.30 4.26 25.22
N HIS A 164 -6.01 5.18 24.57
CA HIS A 164 -6.24 6.52 25.13
C HIS A 164 -7.65 6.72 25.70
N VAL A 165 -8.68 6.05 25.17
CA VAL A 165 -10.08 6.29 25.59
C VAL A 165 -10.52 5.33 26.68
N ARG A 166 -10.27 4.02 26.50
CA ARG A 166 -10.58 2.98 27.49
C ARG A 166 -9.46 1.93 27.59
N PRO A 167 -8.32 2.28 28.19
CA PRO A 167 -7.27 1.32 28.44
C PRO A 167 -7.77 0.19 29.35
N PHE A 168 -7.40 -1.05 29.01
CA PHE A 168 -7.60 -2.18 29.91
C PHE A 168 -6.62 -2.07 31.07
N GLN A 169 -7.09 -1.54 32.19
CA GLN A 169 -6.31 -1.50 33.42
C GLN A 169 -6.37 -2.88 34.06
N MET A 170 -5.36 -3.72 33.84
CA MET A 170 -5.11 -4.83 34.75
C MET A 170 -4.86 -4.21 36.13
N CYS A 171 -5.65 -4.59 37.13
CA CYS A 171 -5.46 -4.10 38.50
C CYS A 171 -3.98 -4.19 38.89
N ALA A 172 -3.34 -3.03 39.04
CA ALA A 172 -1.93 -2.85 39.41
C ALA A 172 -1.60 -3.31 40.85
N ARG A 173 -2.38 -4.25 41.40
CA ARG A 173 -2.28 -4.70 42.80
C ARG A 173 -1.64 -6.07 42.98
N THR A 174 -1.33 -6.83 41.92
CA THR A 174 -0.52 -8.05 42.08
C THR A 174 0.40 -8.30 40.88
N PRO A 175 1.73 -8.39 41.07
CA PRO A 175 2.71 -8.68 40.00
C PRO A 175 2.66 -10.12 39.46
N ILE A 176 1.61 -10.89 39.75
CA ILE A 176 1.56 -12.34 39.53
C ILE A 176 0.95 -12.70 38.16
N ALA A 177 0.15 -11.81 37.56
CA ALA A 177 -0.60 -12.15 36.34
C ALA A 177 0.24 -12.17 35.04
N VAL A 178 1.30 -11.37 34.96
CA VAL A 178 2.15 -11.29 33.74
C VAL A 178 2.95 -12.59 33.53
N TYR A 179 3.21 -13.35 34.59
CA TYR A 179 3.95 -14.62 34.50
C TYR A 179 3.12 -15.82 34.02
N CYS A 180 1.80 -15.71 33.86
CA CYS A 180 0.99 -16.82 33.34
C CYS A 180 1.18 -17.05 31.83
N VAL A 181 1.61 -16.03 31.08
CA VAL A 181 1.79 -16.13 29.62
C VAL A 181 3.19 -16.64 29.25
N GLU A 182 4.24 -16.25 29.99
CA GLU A 182 5.63 -16.59 29.66
C GLU A 182 6.06 -18.00 30.10
N ARG A 183 5.48 -18.56 31.18
CA ARG A 183 5.92 -19.86 31.75
C ARG A 183 5.55 -21.08 30.91
N HIS A 184 4.67 -20.95 29.92
CA HIS A 184 4.21 -22.10 29.13
C HIS A 184 5.24 -22.61 28.12
N LYS A 185 6.33 -21.87 27.85
CA LYS A 185 7.42 -22.30 26.95
C LYS A 185 8.60 -23.00 27.64
N ASN A 186 8.80 -22.80 28.95
CA ASN A 186 10.02 -23.24 29.64
C ASN A 186 9.81 -24.29 30.75
N LEU A 187 8.58 -24.76 31.02
CA LEU A 187 8.35 -25.83 32.01
C LEU A 187 8.32 -27.22 31.35
N SER A 188 9.47 -27.67 30.87
CA SER A 188 9.78 -29.10 30.66
C SER A 188 10.91 -29.61 31.57
N SER A 189 11.49 -28.76 32.42
CA SER A 189 12.53 -29.13 33.37
C SER A 189 12.02 -28.92 34.80
N GLY A 190 11.99 -30.01 35.57
CA GLY A 190 11.32 -30.11 36.85
C GLY A 190 11.91 -29.20 37.93
N GLN A 191 11.11 -28.27 38.42
CA GLN A 191 11.34 -27.67 39.74
C GLN A 191 10.01 -27.40 40.44
N LYS A 192 9.73 -28.26 41.44
CA LYS A 192 8.63 -28.08 42.40
C LYS A 192 9.07 -27.01 43.40
N SER A 193 8.34 -25.91 43.53
CA SER A 193 8.19 -25.17 44.80
C SER A 193 7.30 -23.91 44.67
N ILE A 194 6.24 -23.88 45.49
CA ILE A 194 5.56 -22.74 46.12
C ILE A 194 4.92 -21.68 45.19
N ALA A 195 3.61 -21.84 44.96
CA ALA A 195 2.55 -20.85 45.25
C ALA A 195 1.22 -21.34 44.66
N ASN A 196 0.17 -21.35 45.50
CA ASN A 196 -1.21 -21.63 45.10
C ASN A 196 -1.76 -20.53 44.16
N VAL A 197 -1.34 -20.55 42.90
CA VAL A 197 -2.03 -19.87 41.81
C VAL A 197 -2.72 -20.96 40.99
N PRO A 198 -4.05 -20.92 40.78
CA PRO A 198 -4.73 -21.91 39.95
C PRO A 198 -4.18 -21.81 38.53
N LEU A 199 -3.26 -22.73 38.23
CA LEU A 199 -2.62 -22.89 36.94
C LEU A 199 -3.72 -23.25 35.93
N CYS A 200 -4.03 -22.34 35.00
CA CYS A 200 -4.91 -22.62 33.86
C CYS A 200 -4.14 -23.49 32.85
N ALA A 201 -3.79 -24.72 33.24
CA ALA A 201 -3.08 -25.67 32.40
C ALA A 201 -4.07 -26.69 31.83
N ALA A 202 -4.55 -26.44 30.62
CA ALA A 202 -5.16 -27.49 29.81
C ALA A 202 -4.11 -28.02 28.84
N LYS A 203 -3.64 -29.24 29.10
CA LYS A 203 -2.97 -30.07 28.08
C LYS A 203 -4.06 -30.66 27.19
N GLY A 204 -4.29 -30.08 26.02
CA GLY A 204 -5.19 -30.63 25.00
C GLY A 204 -5.72 -29.57 24.02
N SER A 205 -6.07 -30.01 22.81
CA SER A 205 -6.68 -29.20 21.72
C SER A 205 -8.11 -28.74 22.00
N VAL A 206 -8.61 -28.94 23.22
CA VAL A 206 -9.94 -28.51 23.66
C VAL A 206 -9.79 -27.19 24.39
N LEU A 207 -10.47 -26.15 23.90
CA LEU A 207 -10.45 -24.81 24.50
C LEU A 207 -10.62 -24.91 26.03
N PRO A 208 -9.64 -24.47 26.84
CA PRO A 208 -9.83 -24.44 28.28
C PRO A 208 -11.00 -23.53 28.62
N SER A 209 -11.96 -24.06 29.37
CA SER A 209 -12.93 -23.26 30.11
C SER A 209 -12.18 -22.48 31.20
N CYS A 210 -11.55 -21.37 30.83
CA CYS A 210 -10.83 -20.50 31.75
C CYS A 210 -11.84 -19.83 32.70
N LYS A 211 -11.96 -20.35 33.94
CA LYS A 211 -12.84 -19.81 34.99
C LYS A 211 -12.25 -18.61 35.76
N CYS A 212 -11.10 -18.05 35.36
CA CYS A 212 -10.55 -16.93 36.11
C CYS A 212 -11.25 -15.61 35.71
N GLY A 213 -11.61 -14.79 36.71
CA GLY A 213 -12.35 -13.54 36.50
C GLY A 213 -11.63 -12.55 35.58
N ILE A 214 -10.29 -12.51 35.65
CA ILE A 214 -9.45 -11.62 34.84
C ILE A 214 -9.51 -11.99 33.35
N HIS A 215 -9.49 -13.29 32.99
CA HIS A 215 -9.65 -13.70 31.60
C HIS A 215 -11.06 -13.40 31.09
N ALA A 216 -12.10 -13.57 31.91
CA ALA A 216 -13.46 -13.21 31.53
C ALA A 216 -13.59 -11.70 31.26
N GLU A 217 -13.00 -10.86 32.10
CA GLU A 217 -12.97 -9.40 31.89
C GLU A 217 -12.18 -9.00 30.64
N TYR A 218 -11.03 -9.63 30.39
CA TYR A 218 -10.24 -9.38 29.19
C TYR A 218 -10.98 -9.83 27.91
N ILE A 219 -11.61 -11.00 27.92
CA ILE A 219 -12.43 -11.48 26.79
C ILE A 219 -13.59 -10.51 26.53
N ASN A 220 -14.25 -10.02 27.58
CA ASN A 220 -15.30 -9.01 27.45
C ASN A 220 -14.76 -7.68 26.89
N TYR A 221 -13.55 -7.28 27.29
CA TYR A 221 -12.87 -6.11 26.74
C TYR A 221 -12.56 -6.28 25.24
N VAL A 222 -11.98 -7.41 24.83
CA VAL A 222 -11.70 -7.71 23.42
C VAL A 222 -12.99 -7.73 22.59
N LYS A 223 -14.06 -8.35 23.11
CA LYS A 223 -15.38 -8.35 22.45
C LYS A 223 -15.95 -6.94 22.30
N ARG A 224 -15.74 -6.07 23.30
CA ARG A 224 -16.12 -4.66 23.21
C ARG A 224 -15.31 -3.92 22.15
N LEU A 225 -13.99 -4.14 22.09
CA LEU A 225 -13.15 -3.57 21.04
C LEU A 225 -13.61 -4.03 19.66
N GLU A 226 -13.98 -5.31 19.48
CA GLU A 226 -14.49 -5.80 18.20
C GLU A 226 -15.78 -5.07 17.79
N ASN A 227 -16.69 -4.82 18.75
CA ASN A 227 -17.90 -4.06 18.50
C ASN A 227 -17.60 -2.60 18.12
N VAL A 228 -16.66 -1.96 18.83
CA VAL A 228 -16.19 -0.60 18.51
C VAL A 228 -15.55 -0.56 17.12
N ARG A 229 -14.80 -1.60 16.74
CA ARG A 229 -14.23 -1.73 15.39
C ARG A 229 -15.32 -1.73 14.34
N ARG A 230 -16.38 -2.55 14.50
CA ARG A 230 -17.52 -2.57 13.57
C ARG A 230 -18.22 -1.21 13.47
N SER A 231 -18.43 -0.52 14.59
CA SER A 231 -19.02 0.83 14.57
C SER A 231 -18.10 1.88 13.96
N SER A 232 -16.78 1.78 14.15
CA SER A 232 -15.80 2.73 13.59
C SER A 232 -15.79 2.74 12.06
N ILE A 233 -16.10 1.61 11.43
CA ILE A 233 -16.26 1.51 9.97
C ILE A 233 -17.36 2.46 9.48
N LEU A 234 -18.51 2.49 10.16
CA LEU A 234 -19.61 3.37 9.81
C LEU A 234 -19.22 4.84 9.99
N VAL A 235 -18.49 5.15 11.07
CA VAL A 235 -17.97 6.50 11.32
C VAL A 235 -17.02 6.93 10.20
N ILE A 236 -16.09 6.07 9.80
CA ILE A 236 -15.14 6.35 8.71
C ILE A 236 -15.89 6.63 7.41
N PHE A 237 -16.88 5.80 7.04
CA PHE A 237 -17.70 6.05 5.85
C PHE A 237 -18.46 7.38 5.92
N SER A 238 -19.04 7.70 7.08
CA SER A 238 -19.80 8.94 7.27
C SER A 238 -18.96 10.20 7.10
N VAL A 239 -17.63 10.11 7.32
CA VAL A 239 -16.69 11.23 7.17
C VAL A 239 -16.01 11.21 5.79
N ALA A 240 -15.58 10.06 5.31
CA ALA A 240 -14.83 9.93 4.06
C ALA A 240 -15.68 10.27 2.82
N LEU A 241 -16.96 9.88 2.79
CA LEU A 241 -17.84 10.15 1.65
C LEU A 241 -18.10 11.67 1.45
N PRO A 242 -18.48 12.45 2.48
CA PRO A 242 -18.60 13.90 2.34
C PRO A 242 -17.30 14.59 1.94
N ILE A 243 -16.15 14.15 2.48
CA ILE A 243 -14.84 14.72 2.10
C ILE A 243 -14.53 14.44 0.63
N GLY A 244 -14.79 13.22 0.15
CA GLY A 244 -14.62 12.87 -1.26
C GLY A 244 -15.52 13.70 -2.18
N LEU A 245 -16.79 13.87 -1.80
CA LEU A 245 -17.74 14.73 -2.52
C LEU A 245 -17.28 16.20 -2.52
N LEU A 246 -16.76 16.70 -1.40
CA LEU A 246 -16.24 18.06 -1.30
C LEU A 246 -15.05 18.27 -2.24
N PHE A 247 -14.09 17.33 -2.29
CA PHE A 247 -12.97 17.43 -3.24
C PHE A 247 -13.43 17.41 -4.70
N ASN A 248 -14.45 16.61 -5.01
CA ASN A 248 -15.05 16.58 -6.34
C ASN A 248 -15.74 17.91 -6.67
N LEU A 249 -16.50 18.50 -5.74
CA LEU A 249 -17.14 19.81 -5.91
C LEU A 249 -16.13 20.94 -6.12
N LEU A 250 -14.99 20.87 -5.43
CA LEU A 250 -13.90 21.84 -5.56
C LEU A 250 -13.05 21.63 -6.84
N ASN A 251 -13.37 20.63 -7.67
CA ASN A 251 -12.56 20.21 -8.82
C ASN A 251 -11.07 20.07 -8.45
N ALA A 252 -10.80 19.53 -7.26
CA ALA A 252 -9.45 19.38 -6.77
C ALA A 252 -8.70 18.39 -7.68
N ASN A 253 -7.53 18.79 -8.17
CA ASN A 253 -6.69 17.90 -8.97
C ASN A 253 -6.17 16.76 -8.09
N SER A 254 -6.78 15.58 -8.25
CA SER A 254 -6.46 14.36 -7.49
C SER A 254 -4.99 13.97 -7.62
N VAL A 255 -4.37 14.19 -8.78
CA VAL A 255 -2.95 13.90 -9.02
C VAL A 255 -2.06 14.81 -8.16
N THR A 256 -2.34 16.11 -8.16
CA THR A 256 -1.58 17.07 -7.35
C THR A 256 -1.74 16.80 -5.85
N LEU A 257 -2.96 16.48 -5.41
CA LEU A 257 -3.24 16.13 -4.02
C LEU A 257 -2.49 14.87 -3.59
N MET A 258 -2.53 13.80 -4.40
CA MET A 258 -1.81 12.56 -4.14
C MET A 258 -0.29 12.77 -4.06
N ILE A 259 0.28 13.59 -4.95
CA ILE A 259 1.71 13.91 -4.92
C ILE A 259 2.07 14.65 -3.63
N GLY A 260 1.24 15.59 -3.18
CA GLY A 260 1.43 16.31 -1.92
C GLY A 260 1.40 15.38 -0.71
N ILE A 261 0.38 14.52 -0.62
CA ILE A 261 0.25 13.53 0.47
C ILE A 261 1.45 12.59 0.47
N ASN A 262 1.85 12.06 -0.69
CA ASN A 262 3.01 11.16 -0.78
C ASN A 262 4.31 11.85 -0.38
N ALA A 263 4.50 13.13 -0.70
CA ALA A 263 5.67 13.89 -0.26
C ALA A 263 5.71 14.03 1.27
N LEU A 264 4.57 14.32 1.90
CA LEU A 264 4.45 14.39 3.35
C LEU A 264 4.74 13.05 4.03
N VAL A 265 4.15 11.96 3.53
CA VAL A 265 4.39 10.60 4.06
C VAL A 265 5.83 10.16 3.84
N SER A 266 6.43 10.49 2.70
CA SER A 266 7.85 10.14 2.45
C SER A 266 8.79 10.85 3.43
N ALA A 267 8.43 12.05 3.91
CA ALA A 267 9.21 12.77 4.89
C ALA A 267 9.24 12.09 6.28
N THR A 268 8.27 11.23 6.60
CA THR A 268 8.24 10.49 7.87
C THR A 268 9.15 9.26 7.85
N LEU A 269 9.51 8.74 6.67
CA LEU A 269 10.29 7.51 6.51
C LEU A 269 11.68 7.62 7.16
N GLY A 270 12.34 8.77 7.07
CA GLY A 270 13.67 8.98 7.65
C GLY A 270 13.68 8.74 9.16
N SER A 271 12.79 9.39 9.90
CA SER A 271 12.69 9.22 11.37
C SER A 271 12.36 7.78 11.76
N LEU A 272 11.55 7.10 10.97
CA LEU A 272 11.19 5.70 11.19
C LEU A 272 12.40 4.77 10.95
N LEU A 273 13.15 4.95 9.86
CA LEU A 273 14.37 4.18 9.60
C LEU A 273 15.41 4.40 10.71
N TYR A 274 15.61 5.64 11.14
CA TYR A 274 16.51 5.92 12.26
C TYR A 274 16.06 5.25 13.55
N SER A 275 14.76 5.15 13.81
CA SER A 275 14.25 4.45 15.00
C SER A 275 14.57 2.94 15.00
N PHE A 276 14.70 2.32 13.82
CA PHE A 276 15.07 0.91 13.71
C PHE A 276 16.58 0.67 13.68
N LEU A 277 17.35 1.59 13.09
CA LEU A 277 18.78 1.41 12.83
C LEU A 277 19.68 2.03 13.90
N TRP A 278 19.18 2.97 14.71
CA TRP A 278 19.97 3.72 15.66
C TRP A 278 19.48 3.53 17.10
N GLU A 279 20.26 2.79 17.89
CA GLU A 279 19.93 2.47 19.28
C GLU A 279 19.85 3.70 20.20
N GLY A 280 20.60 4.77 19.90
CA GLY A 280 20.58 6.01 20.68
C GLY A 280 19.35 6.90 20.44
N MET A 281 18.34 6.41 19.70
CA MET A 281 17.19 7.21 19.31
C MET A 281 16.17 7.26 20.44
N THR A 282 15.77 8.46 20.84
CA THR A 282 14.74 8.66 21.88
C THR A 282 13.37 8.85 21.27
N ALA A 283 12.30 8.47 22.00
CA ALA A 283 10.93 8.68 21.56
C ALA A 283 10.63 10.16 21.22
N THR A 284 11.13 11.09 22.03
CA THR A 284 11.03 12.53 21.79
C THR A 284 11.76 12.95 20.53
N GLY A 285 12.96 12.41 20.29
CA GLY A 285 13.75 12.67 19.08
C GLY A 285 13.01 12.23 17.81
N VAL A 286 12.37 11.06 17.83
CA VAL A 286 11.53 10.59 16.72
C VAL A 286 10.41 11.59 16.46
N VAL A 287 9.60 11.93 17.46
CA VAL A 287 8.44 12.84 17.31
C VAL A 287 8.84 14.21 16.76
N ILE A 288 9.91 14.82 17.31
CA ILE A 288 10.40 16.11 16.83
C ILE A 288 10.91 15.98 15.39
N GLY A 289 11.67 14.92 15.08
CA GLY A 289 12.18 14.66 13.75
C GLY A 289 11.06 14.53 12.72
N THR A 290 10.02 13.74 13.01
CA THR A 290 8.88 13.58 12.09
C THR A 290 8.10 14.89 11.93
N ALA A 291 7.87 15.65 13.00
CA ALA A 291 7.15 16.92 12.93
C ALA A 291 7.92 17.95 12.07
N LEU A 292 9.24 18.06 12.25
CA LEU A 292 10.07 18.97 11.47
C LEU A 292 10.17 18.55 10.00
N SER A 293 10.38 17.26 9.73
CA SER A 293 10.52 16.77 8.34
C SER A 293 9.23 16.93 7.55
N THR A 294 8.08 16.60 8.14
CA THR A 294 6.76 16.77 7.51
C THR A 294 6.42 18.24 7.28
N SER A 295 6.69 19.11 8.27
CA SER A 295 6.46 20.55 8.13
C SER A 295 7.31 21.15 7.01
N MET A 296 8.61 20.80 6.96
CA MET A 296 9.51 21.27 5.91
C MET A 296 9.09 20.74 4.53
N ALA A 297 8.73 19.46 4.42
CA ALA A 297 8.25 18.87 3.18
C ALA A 297 6.96 19.52 2.68
N GLY A 298 6.02 19.82 3.58
CA GLY A 298 4.79 20.53 3.26
C GLY A 298 5.07 21.95 2.77
N LEU A 299 5.94 22.69 3.45
CA LEU A 299 6.33 24.04 3.05
C LEU A 299 7.01 24.04 1.67
N VAL A 300 7.96 23.14 1.44
CA VAL A 300 8.62 22.99 0.14
C VAL A 300 7.62 22.61 -0.96
N TRP A 301 6.70 21.69 -0.69
CA TRP A 301 5.68 21.29 -1.67
C TRP A 301 4.74 22.44 -2.03
N VAL A 302 4.29 23.22 -1.04
CA VAL A 302 3.46 24.41 -1.27
C VAL A 302 4.23 25.44 -2.08
N LEU A 303 5.47 25.78 -1.69
CA LEU A 303 6.31 26.73 -2.41
C LEU A 303 6.55 26.32 -3.87
N MET A 304 6.85 25.04 -4.10
CA MET A 304 7.06 24.53 -5.45
C MET A 304 5.76 24.54 -6.26
N SER A 305 4.64 24.16 -5.65
CA SER A 305 3.33 24.17 -6.32
C SER A 305 2.87 25.57 -6.69
N THR A 306 3.11 26.57 -5.83
CA THR A 306 2.80 27.98 -6.14
C THR A 306 3.74 28.54 -7.20
N LEU A 307 5.03 28.21 -7.14
CA LEU A 307 6.03 28.66 -8.12
C LEU A 307 5.75 28.10 -9.52
N VAL A 308 5.35 26.83 -9.64
CA VAL A 308 4.93 26.21 -10.92
C VAL A 308 3.66 26.87 -11.47
N ARG A 309 2.71 27.25 -10.60
CA ARG A 309 1.50 27.98 -11.01
C ARG A 309 1.80 29.40 -11.49
N LEU A 310 2.72 30.10 -10.83
CA LEU A 310 3.09 31.49 -11.17
C LEU A 310 4.01 31.58 -12.38
N TYR A 311 4.90 30.60 -12.57
CA TYR A 311 5.86 30.57 -13.68
C TYR A 311 5.73 29.27 -14.48
N PRO A 312 4.69 29.14 -15.34
CA PRO A 312 4.46 27.92 -16.13
C PRO A 312 5.55 27.64 -17.17
N ASN A 313 6.40 28.63 -17.46
CA ASN A 313 7.56 28.53 -18.36
C ASN A 313 8.86 28.16 -17.63
N LEU A 314 8.88 28.07 -16.30
CA LEU A 314 10.05 27.59 -15.58
C LEU A 314 10.23 26.10 -15.92
N SER A 315 11.27 25.78 -16.69
CA SER A 315 11.64 24.44 -17.12
C SER A 315 12.22 23.57 -16.00
N ILE A 316 11.92 23.86 -14.73
CA ILE A 316 12.19 22.97 -13.61
C ILE A 316 11.20 21.80 -13.72
N GLY A 317 11.52 20.90 -14.66
CA GLY A 317 10.90 19.62 -14.94
C GLY A 317 9.38 19.57 -14.78
N LYS A 318 8.64 19.82 -15.87
CA LYS A 318 7.30 19.21 -16.06
C LYS A 318 7.36 17.68 -15.84
N ALA A 319 8.52 17.06 -16.11
CA ALA A 319 8.86 15.68 -15.77
C ALA A 319 9.18 15.45 -14.27
N ALA A 320 9.68 16.45 -13.54
CA ALA A 320 10.06 16.35 -12.13
C ALA A 320 8.85 16.41 -11.17
N PHE A 321 7.67 16.78 -11.63
CA PHE A 321 6.44 16.82 -10.80
C PHE A 321 5.28 15.99 -11.34
N GLY A 322 5.49 15.16 -12.38
CA GLY A 322 4.44 14.29 -12.91
C GLY A 322 3.24 15.05 -13.49
N LEU A 323 3.36 16.36 -13.71
CA LEU A 323 2.39 17.18 -14.43
C LEU A 323 2.66 17.06 -15.93
N ILE A 324 2.42 15.86 -16.48
CA ILE A 324 2.13 15.73 -17.90
C ILE A 324 0.65 16.08 -18.04
N CYS A 325 0.36 17.38 -18.18
CA CYS A 325 -0.89 17.75 -18.85
C CYS A 325 -0.77 17.23 -20.28
N SER A 326 -1.60 16.26 -20.62
CA SER A 326 -2.01 16.05 -22.01
C SER A 326 -2.50 17.41 -22.51
N LYS A 327 -1.79 18.01 -23.45
CA LYS A 327 -2.39 19.02 -24.32
C LYS A 327 -3.48 18.27 -25.10
N SER A 328 -4.74 18.66 -24.89
CA SER A 328 -5.77 18.51 -25.92
C SER A 328 -5.48 19.51 -27.04
#